data_AF-A0A954HXR6-F1
#
_entry.id   AF-A0A954HXR6-F1
#
_cell.length_a   1.000
_cell.length_b   1.000
_cell.length_c   1.000
_cell.angle_alpha   90.00
_cell.angle_beta   90.00
_cell.angle_gamma   90.00
#
_symmetry.space_group_name_H-M   'P 1'
#
loop_
_entity.id
_entity.type
_entity.pdbx_description
1 polymer ?
#
loop_
_entity_poly.entity_id
_entity_poly.type
_entity_poly.pdbx_seq_one_letter_code
_entity_poly.pdbx_strand_id
1 'polypeptide(L)'
;MSYKQLFLLILTIWSAELCTRFLFDTLIPPQMEYRPVYLEKDPKKNLFLGSSLGDIGRRGWKIVSTLPDPDNDQQIIVFLQRQTVLRLE
;
A
#
# COMPACT_ATOMS: atom_id res chain seq x y z
N MET A 1 27.45 -6.49 -41.00
CA MET A 1 27.29 -6.86 -39.58
C MET A 1 26.67 -8.26 -39.55
N SER A 2 27.25 -9.21 -38.81
CA SER A 2 26.76 -10.60 -38.81
C SER A 2 25.48 -10.74 -38.00
N TYR A 3 24.53 -11.57 -38.44
CA TYR A 3 23.28 -11.85 -37.72
C TYR A 3 23.51 -12.25 -36.25
N LYS A 4 24.60 -12.98 -35.99
CA LYS A 4 25.02 -13.37 -34.63
C LYS A 4 25.34 -12.16 -33.74
N GLN A 5 25.93 -11.11 -34.30
CA GLN A 5 26.26 -9.88 -33.56
C GLN A 5 25.01 -9.07 -33.24
N LEU A 6 24.04 -9.02 -34.15
CA LEU A 6 22.79 -8.30 -33.95
C LEU A 6 21.92 -8.98 -32.89
N PHE A 7 21.87 -10.32 -32.90
CA PHE A 7 21.19 -11.11 -31.87
C PHE A 7 21.82 -10.91 -30.49
N LEU A 8 23.15 -10.97 -30.38
CA LEU A 8 23.86 -10.73 -29.13
C LEU A 8 23.60 -9.33 -28.59
N LEU A 9 23.57 -8.31 -29.47
CA LEU A 9 23.30 -6.94 -29.07
C LEU A 9 21.89 -6.77 -28.49
N ILE A 10 20.88 -7.35 -29.13
CA ILE A 10 19.50 -7.34 -28.63
C ILE A 10 19.43 -8.06 -27.28
N LEU A 11 20.01 -9.26 -27.17
CA LEU A 11 20.01 -10.04 -25.92
C LEU A 11 20.67 -9.27 -24.77
N THR A 12 21.76 -8.55 -25.06
CA THR A 12 22.48 -7.76 -24.07
C THR A 12 21.64 -6.58 -23.58
N ILE A 13 20.94 -5.89 -24.48
CA ILE A 13 20.03 -4.79 -24.12
C ILE A 13 18.90 -5.28 -23.22
N TRP A 14 18.23 -6.37 -23.61
CA TRP A 14 17.14 -6.96 -22.81
C TRP A 14 17.62 -7.44 -21.44
N SER A 15 18.80 -8.04 -21.37
CA SER A 15 19.38 -8.51 -20.10
C SER A 15 19.73 -7.34 -19.18
N ALA A 16 20.29 -6.26 -19.72
CA ALA A 16 20.62 -5.05 -18.95
C ALA A 16 19.35 -4.33 -18.45
N GLU A 17 18.31 -4.24 -19.28
CA GLU A 17 17.02 -3.67 -18.89
C GLU A 17 16.38 -4.47 -17.75
N LEU A 18 16.33 -5.80 -17.88
CA LEU A 18 15.72 -6.66 -16.86
C LEU A 18 16.50 -6.64 -15.55
N CYS A 19 17.83 -6.62 -15.62
CA CYS A 19 18.71 -6.54 -14.45
C CYS A 19 18.54 -5.21 -13.71
N THR A 20 18.52 -4.10 -14.43
CA THR A 20 18.37 -2.77 -13.80
C THR A 20 17.00 -2.62 -13.16
N ARG A 21 15.92 -3.04 -13.84
CA ARG A 21 14.56 -2.97 -13.29
C ARG A 21 14.40 -3.81 -12.03
N PHE A 22 14.94 -5.03 -12.02
CA PHE A 22 14.91 -5.90 -10.85
C PHE A 22 15.69 -5.31 -9.66
N LEU A 23 16.83 -4.67 -9.92
CA LEU A 23 17.60 -3.97 -8.88
C LEU A 23 16.82 -2.79 -8.29
N PHE A 24 16.16 -1.97 -9.12
CA PHE A 24 15.36 -0.85 -8.62
C PHE A 24 14.13 -1.30 -7.83
N ASP A 25 13.42 -2.32 -8.30
CA ASP A 25 12.22 -2.85 -7.61
C ASP A 25 12.56 -3.49 -6.25
N THR A 26 13.79 -4.00 -6.08
CA THR A 26 14.25 -4.63 -4.82
C THR A 26 14.93 -3.64 -3.86
N LEU A 27 15.61 -2.62 -4.39
CA LEU A 27 16.35 -1.63 -3.59
C LEU A 27 15.46 -0.55 -2.98
N ILE A 28 14.28 -0.29 -3.53
CA ILE A 28 13.35 0.70 -2.97
C ILE A 28 12.42 -0.02 -1.99
N PRO A 29 12.67 0.05 -0.67
CA PRO A 29 11.79 -0.59 0.28
C PRO A 29 10.39 0.05 0.18
N PRO A 30 9.31 -0.76 0.18
CA PRO A 30 7.96 -0.22 0.24
C PRO A 30 7.83 0.59 1.55
N GLN A 31 7.44 1.86 1.43
CA GLN A 31 7.16 2.68 2.60
C GLN A 31 5.82 2.26 3.19
N MET A 32 5.74 2.22 4.52
CA MET A 32 4.50 1.92 5.23
C MET A 32 3.91 3.22 5.77
N GLU A 33 2.73 3.56 5.31
CA GLU A 33 1.93 4.64 5.88
C GLU A 33 0.96 4.10 6.92
N TYR A 34 0.83 4.79 8.04
CA TYR A 34 -0.09 4.45 9.12
C TYR A 34 -1.08 5.59 9.35
N ARG A 35 -2.34 5.26 9.59
CA ARG A 35 -3.38 6.24 9.90
C ARG A 35 -4.38 5.70 10.93
N PRO A 36 -4.65 6.42 12.03
CA PRO A 36 -5.78 6.14 12.90
C PRO A 36 -7.07 6.75 12.33
N VAL A 37 -8.18 6.04 12.45
CA VAL A 37 -9.53 6.52 12.12
C VAL A 37 -10.45 6.23 13.29
N TYR A 38 -11.15 7.25 13.78
CA TYR A 38 -12.14 7.12 14.84
C TYR A 38 -13.49 6.80 14.22
N LEU A 39 -14.15 5.76 14.73
CA LEU A 39 -15.50 5.40 14.34
C LEU A 39 -16.43 5.57 15.52
N GLU A 40 -17.50 6.31 15.30
CA GLU A 40 -18.55 6.50 16.29
C GLU A 40 -19.62 5.42 16.13
N LYS A 41 -20.14 4.98 17.26
CA LYS A 41 -21.23 4.01 17.34
C LYS A 41 -22.56 4.69 17.05
N ASP A 42 -23.35 4.14 16.11
CA ASP A 42 -24.73 4.57 15.90
C ASP A 42 -25.58 4.18 17.12
N PRO A 43 -26.17 5.14 17.84
CA PRO A 43 -26.99 4.85 19.02
C PRO A 43 -28.28 4.08 18.67
N LYS A 44 -28.73 4.06 17.41
CA LYS A 44 -29.97 3.38 16.99
C LYS A 44 -29.73 1.99 16.40
N LYS A 45 -28.56 1.75 15.82
CA LYS A 45 -28.28 0.52 15.05
C LYS A 45 -27.23 -0.38 15.69
N ASN A 46 -26.57 0.05 16.76
CA ASN A 46 -25.48 -0.70 17.40
C ASN A 46 -24.35 -1.06 16.40
N LEU A 47 -24.22 -0.27 15.34
CA LEU A 47 -23.25 -0.42 14.25
C LEU A 47 -22.31 0.78 14.29
N PHE A 48 -21.02 0.57 14.03
CA PHE A 48 -20.07 1.67 13.89
C PHE A 48 -20.25 2.34 12.53
N LEU A 49 -20.58 3.64 12.54
CA LEU A 49 -20.80 4.43 11.34
C LEU A 49 -19.46 4.89 10.79
N GLY A 50 -18.88 4.08 9.91
CA GLY A 50 -17.79 4.50 9.05
C GLY A 50 -18.24 4.46 7.60
N SER A 51 -18.98 5.48 7.14
CA SER A 51 -19.31 5.66 5.71
C SER A 51 -18.06 5.66 4.82
N SER A 52 -16.91 5.97 5.41
CA SER A 52 -15.58 6.01 4.78
C SER A 52 -14.89 4.63 4.64
N LEU A 53 -15.21 3.61 5.44
CA LEU A 53 -14.48 2.32 5.43
C LEU A 53 -14.62 1.53 4.13
N GLY A 54 -15.76 1.66 3.43
CA GLY A 54 -15.98 0.98 2.16
C GLY A 54 -14.99 1.40 1.07
N ASP A 55 -14.55 2.66 1.09
CA ASP A 55 -13.59 3.21 0.13
C ASP A 55 -12.12 3.03 0.55
N ILE A 56 -11.86 2.77 1.83
CA ILE A 56 -10.52 2.57 2.39
C ILE A 56 -9.84 1.35 1.74
N GLY A 57 -10.56 0.24 1.59
CA GLY A 57 -10.06 -0.95 0.91
C GLY A 57 -9.71 -0.71 -0.57
N ARG A 58 -10.51 0.10 -1.28
CA ARG A 58 -10.24 0.47 -2.69
C ARG A 58 -8.99 1.33 -2.85
N ARG A 59 -8.59 2.07 -1.81
CA ARG A 59 -7.40 2.94 -1.78
C ARG A 59 -6.14 2.23 -1.25
N GLY A 60 -6.20 0.90 -1.10
CA GLY A 60 -5.06 0.06 -0.68
C GLY A 60 -4.77 0.08 0.82
N TRP A 61 -5.66 0.66 1.62
CA TRP A 61 -5.52 0.66 3.08
C TRP A 61 -6.07 -0.64 3.68
N LYS A 62 -5.32 -1.22 4.61
CA LYS A 62 -5.64 -2.44 5.33
C LYS A 62 -5.79 -2.15 6.81
N ILE A 63 -6.78 -2.75 7.47
CA ILE A 63 -6.94 -2.66 8.92
C ILE A 63 -5.88 -3.57 9.57
N VAL A 64 -5.16 -3.03 10.54
CA VAL A 64 -4.13 -3.74 11.32
C VAL A 64 -4.62 -4.06 12.72
N SER A 65 -5.30 -3.09 13.33
CA SER A 65 -5.78 -3.20 14.69
C SER A 65 -7.02 -2.32 14.89
N THR A 66 -7.84 -2.71 15.84
CA THR A 66 -8.99 -1.95 16.31
C THR A 66 -8.93 -1.92 17.83
N LEU A 67 -8.85 -0.73 18.41
CA LEU A 67 -8.79 -0.53 19.85
C LEU A 67 -10.00 0.29 20.31
N PRO A 68 -10.71 -0.12 21.37
CA PRO A 68 -11.71 0.75 21.97
C PRO A 68 -11.03 2.00 22.53
N ASP A 69 -11.71 3.15 22.45
CA ASP A 69 -11.20 4.37 23.05
C ASP A 69 -11.30 4.25 24.60
N PRO A 70 -10.19 4.40 25.35
CA PRO A 70 -10.21 4.31 26.81
C PRO A 70 -11.03 5.44 27.47
N ASP A 71 -11.20 6.57 26.79
CA ASP A 71 -11.90 7.75 27.30
C ASP A 71 -13.35 7.83 26.79
N ASN A 72 -13.74 7.03 25.79
CA ASN A 72 -15.08 7.06 25.20
C ASN A 72 -15.57 5.67 24.73
N ASP A 73 -16.52 5.09 25.48
CA ASP A 73 -17.11 3.77 25.19
C ASP A 73 -17.96 3.72 23.90
N GLN A 74 -18.24 4.88 23.30
CA GLN A 74 -18.99 5.01 22.05
C GLN A 74 -18.07 5.14 20.83
N GLN A 75 -16.74 5.12 21.02
CA GLN A 75 -15.76 5.26 19.96
C GLN A 75 -14.81 4.06 19.87
N ILE A 76 -14.44 3.71 18.65
CA ILE A 76 -13.38 2.73 18.38
C ILE A 76 -12.35 3.35 17.44
N ILE A 77 -11.08 3.13 17.77
CA ILE A 77 -9.93 3.58 17.00
C ILE A 77 -9.52 2.44 16.07
N VAL A 78 -9.57 2.69 14.76
CA VAL A 78 -9.13 1.75 13.73
C VAL A 78 -7.79 2.18 13.19
N PHE A 79 -6.80 1.32 13.33
CA PHE A 79 -5.45 1.53 12.81
C PHE A 79 -5.35 0.93 11.41
N LEU A 80 -5.10 1.79 10.44
CA LEU A 80 -4.93 1.41 9.04
C LEU A 80 -3.45 1.48 8.67
N GLN A 81 -3.03 0.56 7.79
CA GLN A 81 -1.74 0.58 7.13
C GLN A 81 -1.90 0.54 5.61
N ARG A 82 -0.96 1.15 4.90
CA ARG A 82 -0.86 1.05 3.45
C ARG A 82 0.60 1.01 3.02
N GLN A 83 0.90 0.12 2.08
CA GLN A 83 2.18 0.14 1.37
C GLN A 83 2.15 1.21 0.28
N THR A 84 3.14 2.09 0.28
CA THR A 84 3.34 3.07 -0.79
C THR A 84 4.70 2.84 -1.42
N VAL A 85 4.75 3.01 -2.74
CA VAL A 85 6.03 3.04 -3.46
C VAL A 85 6.55 4.46 -3.35
N LEU A 86 7.82 4.59 -2.96
CA LEU A 86 8.53 5.86 -2.88
C LEU A 86 8.44 6.54 -4.27
N ARG A 87 7.62 7.60 -4.37
CA ARG A 87 7.61 8.45 -5.56
C ARG A 87 8.87 9.30 -5.48
N LEU A 88 9.85 8.99 -6.33
CA LEU A 88 10.92 9.91 -6.65
C LEU A 88 10.28 11.06 -7.45
N GLU A 89 9.95 12.15 -6.77
CA GLU A 89 9.66 13.45 -7.40
C GLU A 89 10.95 14.13 -7.85
#